data_AF-A0A934ZZW0-F1
#
_entry.id   AF-A0A934ZZW0-F1
#
_cell.length_a   1.000
_cell.length_b   1.000
_cell.length_c   1.000
_cell.angle_alpha   90.00
_cell.angle_beta   90.00
_cell.angle_gamma   90.00
#
_symmetry.space_group_name_H-M   'P 1'
#
loop_
_entity.id
_entity.type
_entity.pdbx_description
1 polymer ?
#
loop_
_entity_poly.entity_id
_entity_poly.type
_entity_poly.pdbx_seq_one_letter_code
_entity_poly.pdbx_strand_id
1 'polypeptide(L)'
;MTNGWVSEQDVDANLLAENFTLEYEGFIDHQARGVTPGVLLSDDSAKVIIARELQGSLTGFADQFGKTPTAIVWPNGRFGMRPIEAARQLRFKLGFTANTRGPIMYNWVPLGDADDPERPGMILEGPIDDPLMTLPTYSPQEAFAAIDTVRTIGKASADHSFSNREAEHKYYEVVCEEEYGPMPTP
;
A
#
# COMPACT_ATOMS: atom_id res chain seq x y z
N MET A 1 -8.04 -2.49 -9.01
CA MET A 1 -7.87 -2.80 -7.57
C MET A 1 -6.60 -3.63 -7.40
N THR A 2 -5.81 -3.48 -6.33
CA THR A 2 -4.62 -4.33 -6.10
C THR A 2 -4.97 -5.48 -5.16
N ASN A 3 -4.55 -6.70 -5.48
CA ASN A 3 -4.77 -7.89 -4.66
C ASN A 3 -3.44 -8.56 -4.28
N GLY A 4 -3.28 -8.92 -3.00
CA GLY A 4 -2.16 -9.73 -2.55
C GLY A 4 -2.42 -11.22 -2.80
N TRP A 5 -1.80 -11.77 -3.84
CA TRP A 5 -1.95 -13.18 -4.23
C TRP A 5 -0.97 -14.09 -3.49
N VAL A 6 -1.48 -15.21 -3.00
CA VAL A 6 -0.66 -16.25 -2.34
C VAL A 6 -0.26 -17.27 -3.40
N SER A 7 1.04 -17.35 -3.66
CA SER A 7 1.64 -18.22 -4.68
C SER A 7 1.78 -19.67 -4.20
N GLU A 8 0.69 -20.26 -3.75
CA GLU A 8 0.65 -21.67 -3.34
C GLU A 8 0.93 -22.58 -4.55
N GLN A 9 1.49 -23.78 -4.30
CA GLN A 9 1.79 -24.73 -5.37
C GLN A 9 0.52 -25.41 -5.90
N ASP A 10 -0.44 -25.71 -5.03
CA ASP A 10 -1.64 -26.49 -5.33
C ASP A 10 -2.89 -25.60 -5.41
N VAL A 11 -2.81 -24.49 -6.15
CA VAL A 11 -3.98 -23.62 -6.40
C VAL A 11 -4.97 -24.35 -7.31
N ASP A 12 -6.26 -24.32 -6.94
CA ASP A 12 -7.33 -24.83 -7.79
C ASP A 12 -7.31 -24.19 -9.18
N ALA A 13 -7.40 -25.01 -10.23
CA ALA A 13 -7.27 -24.55 -11.61
C ALA A 13 -8.41 -23.60 -12.04
N ASN A 14 -9.62 -23.78 -11.50
CA ASN A 14 -10.74 -22.88 -11.82
C ASN A 14 -10.52 -21.53 -11.14
N LEU A 15 -10.11 -21.53 -9.86
CA LEU A 15 -9.79 -20.30 -9.14
C LEU A 15 -8.68 -19.52 -9.86
N LEU A 16 -7.65 -20.21 -10.33
CA LEU A 16 -6.56 -19.59 -11.07
C LEU A 16 -7.05 -18.99 -12.40
N ALA A 17 -7.86 -19.72 -13.16
CA ALA A 17 -8.43 -19.25 -14.43
C ALA A 17 -9.33 -18.02 -14.24
N GLU A 18 -10.19 -18.02 -13.22
CA GLU A 18 -11.04 -16.88 -12.89
C GLU A 18 -10.21 -15.64 -12.54
N ASN A 19 -9.13 -15.80 -11.78
CA ASN A 19 -8.25 -14.68 -11.43
C ASN A 19 -7.47 -14.15 -12.64
N PHE A 20 -7.06 -15.01 -13.57
CA PHE A 20 -6.48 -14.57 -14.84
C PHE A 20 -7.45 -13.74 -15.66
N THR A 21 -8.74 -14.12 -15.73
CA THR A 21 -9.75 -13.32 -16.43
C THR A 21 -9.87 -11.94 -15.79
N LEU A 22 -9.94 -11.86 -14.46
CA LEU A 22 -10.04 -10.58 -13.75
C LEU A 22 -8.83 -9.66 -13.97
N GLU A 23 -7.63 -10.25 -14.06
CA GLU A 23 -6.42 -9.50 -14.35
C GLU A 23 -6.35 -9.05 -15.82
N TYR A 24 -6.69 -9.94 -16.75
CA TYR A 24 -6.71 -9.64 -18.19
C TYR A 24 -7.71 -8.54 -18.54
N GLU A 25 -8.87 -8.52 -17.87
CA GLU A 25 -9.89 -7.47 -18.03
C GLU A 25 -9.51 -6.14 -17.34
N GLY A 26 -8.43 -6.13 -16.56
CA GLY A 26 -7.93 -4.94 -15.87
C GLY A 26 -8.70 -4.58 -14.59
N PHE A 27 -9.53 -5.48 -14.08
CA PHE A 27 -10.26 -5.25 -12.82
C PHE A 27 -9.33 -5.36 -11.60
N ILE A 28 -8.41 -6.32 -11.65
CA ILE A 28 -7.48 -6.62 -10.55
C ILE A 28 -6.04 -6.60 -11.04
N ASP A 29 -5.15 -6.00 -10.26
CA ASP A 29 -3.70 -6.16 -10.39
C ASP A 29 -3.19 -7.01 -9.23
N HIS A 30 -2.81 -8.26 -9.50
CA HIS A 30 -2.26 -9.15 -8.49
C HIS A 30 -0.79 -8.81 -8.18
N GLN A 31 -0.46 -8.74 -6.90
CA GLN A 31 0.88 -8.49 -6.36
C GLN A 31 1.25 -9.57 -5.33
N ALA A 32 2.53 -9.67 -4.97
CA ALA A 32 3.02 -10.76 -4.13
C ALA A 32 2.42 -10.74 -2.72
N ARG A 33 2.03 -11.89 -2.16
CA ARG A 33 1.66 -12.05 -0.74
C ARG A 33 2.34 -13.26 -0.08
N GLY A 34 3.45 -13.71 -0.65
CA GLY A 34 4.14 -14.91 -0.17
C GLY A 34 3.59 -16.20 -0.78
N VAL A 35 3.96 -17.32 -0.17
CA VAL A 35 3.66 -18.68 -0.64
C VAL A 35 2.81 -19.44 0.38
N THR A 36 3.07 -19.24 1.67
CA THR A 36 2.41 -20.02 2.72
C THR A 36 1.31 -19.20 3.39
N PRO A 37 0.04 -19.67 3.39
CA PRO A 37 -1.03 -19.06 4.16
C PRO A 37 -0.66 -18.94 5.64
N GLY A 38 -0.98 -17.81 6.26
CA GLY A 38 -0.79 -17.63 7.70
C GLY A 38 0.65 -17.38 8.16
N VAL A 39 1.64 -17.39 7.27
CA VAL A 39 3.03 -17.06 7.65
C VAL A 39 3.12 -15.63 8.16
N LEU A 40 4.01 -15.41 9.13
CA LEU A 40 4.35 -14.10 9.66
C LEU A 40 5.83 -13.85 9.43
N LEU A 41 6.16 -12.76 8.74
CA LEU A 41 7.54 -12.34 8.53
C LEU A 41 7.92 -11.29 9.57
N SER A 42 9.04 -11.52 10.25
CA SER A 42 9.59 -10.62 11.28
C SER A 42 11.10 -10.79 11.34
N ASP A 43 11.76 -9.99 12.17
CA ASP A 43 13.22 -10.09 12.37
C ASP A 43 13.66 -11.38 13.05
N ASP A 44 12.75 -12.07 13.73
CA ASP A 44 12.99 -13.40 14.32
C ASP A 44 12.83 -14.53 13.31
N SER A 45 12.26 -14.26 12.13
CA SER A 45 12.06 -15.28 11.11
C SER A 45 13.39 -15.82 10.59
N ALA A 46 13.48 -17.14 10.44
CA ALA A 46 14.65 -17.79 9.86
C ALA A 46 14.87 -17.32 8.42
N LYS A 47 16.13 -17.16 7.99
CA LYS A 47 16.49 -16.70 6.63
C LYS A 47 15.83 -17.55 5.54
N VAL A 48 15.74 -18.86 5.75
CA VAL A 48 15.10 -19.80 4.82
C VAL A 48 13.60 -19.55 4.67
N ILE A 49 12.92 -19.10 5.72
CA ILE A 49 11.49 -18.76 5.67
C ILE A 49 11.31 -17.46 4.90
N ILE A 50 12.10 -16.42 5.22
CA ILE A 50 12.07 -15.14 4.49
C ILE A 50 12.32 -15.38 2.99
N ALA A 51 13.37 -16.13 2.65
CA ALA A 51 13.69 -16.45 1.26
C ALA A 51 12.57 -17.25 0.59
N ARG A 52 12.03 -18.28 1.25
CA ARG A 52 10.91 -19.08 0.70
C ARG A 52 9.71 -18.21 0.38
N GLU A 53 9.28 -17.35 1.30
CA GLU A 53 8.10 -16.52 1.09
C GLU A 53 8.33 -15.48 -0.02
N LEU A 54 9.46 -14.78 -0.02
CA LEU A 54 9.71 -13.72 -0.98
C LEU A 54 10.09 -14.26 -2.37
N GLN A 55 11.11 -15.11 -2.44
CA GLN A 55 11.58 -15.67 -3.71
C GLN A 55 10.56 -16.64 -4.29
N GLY A 56 9.91 -17.45 -3.44
CA GLY A 56 8.87 -18.37 -3.89
C GLY A 56 7.66 -17.65 -4.45
N SER A 57 7.31 -16.46 -3.91
CA SER A 57 6.25 -15.64 -4.50
C SER A 57 6.63 -15.11 -5.89
N LEU A 58 7.89 -14.73 -6.10
CA LEU A 58 8.37 -14.36 -7.45
C LEU A 58 8.27 -15.54 -8.43
N THR A 59 8.69 -16.73 -8.02
CA THR A 59 8.61 -17.93 -8.85
C THR A 59 7.16 -18.29 -9.17
N GLY A 60 6.28 -18.33 -8.16
CA GLY A 60 4.87 -18.65 -8.41
C GLY A 60 4.16 -17.60 -9.25
N PHE A 61 4.50 -16.31 -9.15
CA PHE A 61 3.99 -15.29 -10.06
C PHE A 61 4.47 -15.47 -11.51
N ALA A 62 5.74 -15.86 -11.70
CA ALA A 62 6.26 -16.17 -13.02
C ALA A 62 5.54 -17.39 -13.63
N ASP A 63 5.29 -18.42 -12.82
CA ASP A 63 4.64 -19.67 -13.26
C ASP A 63 3.15 -19.50 -13.51
N GLN A 64 2.46 -18.74 -12.66
CA GLN A 64 1.01 -18.55 -12.72
C GLN A 64 0.66 -17.41 -13.67
N PHE A 65 1.11 -16.19 -13.39
CA PHE A 65 0.68 -14.99 -14.12
C PHE A 65 1.63 -14.57 -15.25
N GLY A 66 2.80 -15.19 -15.38
CA GLY A 66 3.80 -14.79 -16.38
C GLY A 66 4.33 -13.37 -16.18
N LYS A 67 4.27 -12.83 -14.95
CA LYS A 67 4.70 -11.47 -14.61
C LYS A 67 5.60 -11.43 -13.38
N THR A 68 6.32 -10.33 -13.22
CA THR A 68 7.10 -10.05 -12.01
C THR A 68 6.35 -9.03 -11.15
N PRO A 69 5.94 -9.38 -9.92
CA PRO A 69 5.28 -8.44 -9.03
C PRO A 69 6.28 -7.35 -8.61
N THR A 70 5.77 -6.14 -8.42
CA THR A 70 6.59 -4.99 -8.01
C THR A 70 6.29 -4.56 -6.58
N ALA A 71 5.17 -5.01 -6.03
CA ALA A 71 4.78 -4.78 -4.65
C ALA A 71 4.65 -6.10 -3.90
N ILE A 72 4.85 -6.03 -2.59
CA ILE A 72 4.51 -7.08 -1.65
C ILE A 72 3.41 -6.61 -0.71
N VAL A 73 2.33 -7.37 -0.60
CA VAL A 73 1.39 -7.30 0.51
C VAL A 73 1.94 -8.22 1.58
N TRP A 74 2.44 -7.66 2.68
CA TRP A 74 3.09 -8.45 3.73
C TRP A 74 2.16 -9.56 4.21
N PRO A 75 2.62 -10.81 4.30
CA PRO A 75 1.78 -11.92 4.77
C PRO A 75 1.22 -11.61 6.16
N ASN A 76 -0.12 -11.58 6.26
CA ASN A 76 -0.88 -11.16 7.45
C ASN A 76 -0.46 -9.78 8.00
N GLY A 77 0.08 -8.93 7.13
CA GLY A 77 0.48 -7.56 7.42
C GLY A 77 1.67 -7.39 8.36
N ARG A 78 2.37 -8.47 8.71
CA ARG A 78 3.54 -8.44 9.60
C ARG A 78 4.83 -8.34 8.79
N PHE A 79 5.72 -7.49 9.27
CA PHE A 79 6.98 -7.14 8.63
C PHE A 79 8.09 -6.96 9.68
N GLY A 80 9.30 -6.74 9.20
CA GLY A 80 10.49 -6.42 10.00
C GLY A 80 11.60 -5.90 9.10
N MET A 81 12.69 -5.42 9.70
CA MET A 81 13.84 -4.89 8.97
C MET A 81 14.47 -5.93 8.03
N ARG A 82 14.73 -7.15 8.53
CA ARG A 82 15.34 -8.25 7.78
C ARG A 82 14.46 -8.72 6.60
N PRO A 83 13.14 -8.93 6.75
CA PRO A 83 12.26 -9.16 5.61
C PRO A 83 12.27 -8.03 4.59
N ILE A 84 12.29 -6.77 5.02
CA ILE A 84 12.28 -5.60 4.13
C ILE A 84 13.57 -5.51 3.32
N GLU A 85 14.73 -5.67 3.97
CA GLU A 85 16.03 -5.71 3.29
C GLU A 85 16.07 -6.83 2.23
N ALA A 86 15.56 -8.01 2.56
CA ALA A 86 15.46 -9.11 1.61
C ALA A 86 14.52 -8.79 0.45
N ALA A 87 13.38 -8.16 0.70
CA ALA A 87 12.45 -7.74 -0.34
C ALA A 87 13.08 -6.69 -1.27
N ARG A 88 13.87 -5.75 -0.73
CA ARG A 88 14.63 -4.76 -1.52
C ARG A 88 15.69 -5.41 -2.40
N GLN A 89 16.41 -6.41 -1.89
CA GLN A 89 17.36 -7.20 -2.69
C GLN A 89 16.68 -7.91 -3.87
N LEU A 90 15.43 -8.34 -3.66
CA LEU A 90 14.56 -8.94 -4.67
C LEU A 90 13.82 -7.93 -5.56
N ARG A 91 14.16 -6.64 -5.46
CA ARG A 91 13.64 -5.54 -6.30
C ARG A 91 12.16 -5.21 -6.09
N PHE A 92 11.56 -5.61 -4.97
CA PHE A 92 10.27 -5.07 -4.57
C PHE A 92 10.39 -3.55 -4.33
N LYS A 93 9.46 -2.81 -4.92
CA LYS A 93 9.41 -1.35 -4.87
C LYS A 93 8.53 -0.86 -3.75
N LEU A 94 7.42 -1.55 -3.51
CA LEU A 94 6.39 -1.18 -2.54
C LEU A 94 6.09 -2.34 -1.61
N GLY A 95 5.74 -2.04 -0.36
CA GLY A 95 5.34 -2.98 0.66
C GLY A 95 4.10 -2.46 1.38
N PHE A 96 3.10 -3.33 1.53
CA PHE A 96 1.82 -2.99 2.13
C PHE A 96 1.59 -3.80 3.41
N THR A 97 1.38 -3.12 4.55
CA THR A 97 1.32 -3.69 5.90
C THR A 97 -0.11 -3.67 6.45
N ALA A 98 -0.34 -4.32 7.60
CA ALA A 98 -1.61 -4.20 8.32
C ALA A 98 -1.67 -2.98 9.26
N ASN A 99 -0.62 -2.14 9.29
CA ASN A 99 -0.67 -0.94 10.10
C ASN A 99 -1.75 0.00 9.55
N THR A 100 -2.79 0.24 10.35
CA THR A 100 -3.84 1.19 10.01
C THR A 100 -3.30 2.61 10.13
N ARG A 101 -3.23 3.32 9.00
CA ARG A 101 -2.85 4.74 8.93
C ARG A 101 -3.90 5.55 8.19
N GLY A 102 -3.88 6.85 8.46
CA GLY A 102 -4.61 7.83 7.69
C GLY A 102 -4.13 7.89 6.22
N PRO A 103 -4.79 8.71 5.39
CA PRO A 103 -4.51 8.80 3.96
C PRO A 103 -3.03 9.11 3.69
N ILE A 104 -2.43 8.34 2.77
CA ILE A 104 -1.09 8.62 2.25
C ILE A 104 -1.17 9.94 1.47
N MET A 105 -0.35 10.92 1.84
CA MET A 105 -0.18 12.14 1.04
C MET A 105 0.88 11.89 -0.02
N TYR A 106 0.70 12.48 -1.21
CA TYR A 106 1.56 12.26 -2.39
C TYR A 106 3.07 12.50 -2.12
N ASN A 107 3.40 13.31 -1.12
CA ASN A 107 4.75 13.72 -0.77
C ASN A 107 5.26 13.23 0.58
N TRP A 108 4.42 12.59 1.42
CA TRP A 108 4.83 12.18 2.75
C TRP A 108 4.03 10.99 3.28
N VAL A 109 4.76 9.94 3.67
CA VAL A 109 4.25 8.80 4.40
C VAL A 109 4.82 8.88 5.82
N PRO A 110 4.02 9.28 6.83
CA PRO A 110 4.51 9.40 8.20
C PRO A 110 4.77 8.02 8.81
N LEU A 111 6.00 7.79 9.26
CA LEU A 111 6.37 6.59 10.01
C LEU A 111 6.08 6.75 11.50
N GLY A 112 5.96 5.62 12.18
CA GLY A 112 5.56 5.54 13.58
C GLY A 112 6.76 5.15 14.39
N ASP A 113 7.23 6.08 15.22
CA ASP A 113 8.48 5.92 15.98
C ASP A 113 8.21 5.47 17.42
N ALA A 114 6.95 5.49 17.86
CA ALA A 114 6.53 5.15 19.20
C ALA A 114 5.29 4.26 19.19
N ASP A 115 5.17 3.43 20.23
CA ASP A 115 3.98 2.62 20.46
C ASP A 115 2.78 3.54 20.70
N ASP A 116 1.64 3.16 20.10
CA ASP A 116 0.39 3.88 20.28
C ASP A 116 -0.57 3.04 21.14
N PRO A 117 -0.89 3.45 22.37
CA PRO A 117 -1.85 2.75 23.23
C PRO A 117 -3.24 2.61 22.63
N GLU A 118 -3.65 3.52 21.73
CA GLU A 118 -4.93 3.47 21.04
C GLU A 118 -4.92 2.48 19.86
N ARG A 119 -3.73 2.02 19.44
CA ARG A 119 -3.53 1.05 18.34
C ARG A 119 -2.60 -0.09 18.78
N PRO A 120 -3.04 -1.00 19.69
CA PRO A 120 -2.19 -1.99 20.38
C PRO A 120 -1.65 -3.15 19.51
N GLY A 121 -1.64 -3.02 18.18
CA GLY A 121 -1.05 -3.97 17.24
C GLY A 121 -0.18 -3.32 16.15
N MET A 122 0.03 -2.01 16.24
CA MET A 122 0.82 -1.29 15.27
C MET A 122 2.30 -1.64 15.44
N ILE A 123 2.95 -2.05 14.35
CA ILE A 123 4.39 -2.32 14.32
C ILE A 123 5.12 -1.00 14.09
N LEU A 124 6.19 -0.74 14.84
CA LEU A 124 7.02 0.45 14.67
C LEU A 124 7.68 0.47 13.29
N GLU A 125 7.52 1.58 12.57
CA GLU A 125 8.03 1.78 11.21
C GLU A 125 9.25 2.69 11.21
N GLY A 126 9.36 3.58 12.19
CA GLY A 126 10.49 4.50 12.34
C GLY A 126 11.86 3.84 12.27
N PRO A 127 12.10 2.74 13.01
CA PRO A 127 13.39 2.04 12.96
C PRO A 127 13.74 1.42 11.60
N ILE A 128 12.74 1.22 10.74
CA ILE A 128 12.92 0.63 9.40
C ILE A 128 13.31 1.71 8.39
N ASP A 129 12.79 2.93 8.56
CA ASP A 129 13.10 4.10 7.73
C ASP A 129 12.93 3.85 6.21
N ASP A 130 11.94 3.03 5.85
CA ASP A 130 11.59 2.74 4.46
C ASP A 130 10.07 2.89 4.24
N PRO A 131 9.59 4.13 4.04
CA PRO A 131 8.15 4.40 3.99
C PRO A 131 7.41 3.69 2.85
N LEU A 132 8.12 3.40 1.75
CA LEU A 132 7.53 2.70 0.62
C LEU A 132 7.30 1.21 0.90
N MET A 133 7.98 0.64 1.90
CA MET A 133 7.80 -0.74 2.31
C MET A 133 6.82 -0.93 3.47
N THR A 134 6.31 0.18 4.02
CA THR A 134 5.41 0.20 5.18
C THR A 134 4.08 0.89 4.87
N LEU A 135 3.62 0.83 3.61
CA LEU A 135 2.37 1.48 3.22
C LEU A 135 1.18 0.79 3.90
N PRO A 136 0.18 1.53 4.40
CA PRO A 136 -1.02 0.93 4.98
C PRO A 136 -1.83 0.16 3.93
N THR A 137 -2.39 -0.98 4.32
CA THR A 137 -3.52 -1.60 3.60
C THR A 137 -4.84 -1.16 4.21
N TYR A 138 -5.88 -1.17 3.38
CA TYR A 138 -7.26 -1.08 3.84
C TYR A 138 -7.91 -2.44 3.66
N SER A 139 -8.45 -3.04 4.71
CA SER A 139 -9.20 -4.27 4.53
C SER A 139 -10.51 -3.99 3.76
N PRO A 140 -11.06 -4.97 3.03
CA PRO A 140 -12.34 -4.80 2.36
C PRO A 140 -13.46 -4.38 3.33
N GLN A 141 -13.48 -4.92 4.54
CA GLN A 141 -14.48 -4.61 5.57
C GLN A 141 -14.40 -3.15 6.02
N GLU A 142 -13.17 -2.67 6.29
CA GLU A 142 -12.95 -1.26 6.63
C GLU A 142 -13.32 -0.36 5.46
N ALA A 143 -12.97 -0.75 4.22
CA ALA A 143 -13.29 0.02 3.03
C ALA A 143 -14.81 0.20 2.88
N PHE A 144 -15.58 -0.87 3.06
CA PHE A 144 -17.04 -0.81 3.03
C PHE A 144 -17.61 0.04 4.16
N ALA A 145 -17.06 -0.05 5.37
CA ALA A 145 -17.51 0.75 6.50
C ALA A 145 -17.19 2.25 6.33
N ALA A 146 -16.05 2.57 5.72
CA ALA A 146 -15.55 3.92 5.58
C ALA A 146 -16.06 4.65 4.32
N ILE A 147 -16.59 3.94 3.32
CA ILE A 147 -16.89 4.54 2.00
C ILE A 147 -17.84 5.74 2.07
N ASP A 148 -18.88 5.67 2.91
CA ASP A 148 -19.85 6.76 3.04
C ASP A 148 -19.27 7.95 3.82
N THR A 149 -18.44 7.67 4.82
CA THR A 149 -17.69 8.69 5.55
C THR A 149 -16.72 9.41 4.62
N VAL A 150 -15.95 8.68 3.81
CA VAL A 150 -15.02 9.26 2.82
C VAL A 150 -15.77 10.10 1.78
N ARG A 151 -16.91 9.61 1.28
CA ARG A 151 -17.78 10.39 0.37
C ARG A 151 -18.22 11.71 1.01
N THR A 152 -18.59 11.69 2.28
CA THR A 152 -19.05 12.87 3.02
C THR A 152 -17.90 13.87 3.24
N ILE A 153 -16.72 13.39 3.64
CA ILE A 153 -15.50 14.20 3.78
C ILE A 153 -15.13 14.83 2.44
N GLY A 154 -15.16 14.07 1.35
CA GLY A 154 -14.87 14.58 0.00
C GLY A 154 -15.81 15.71 -0.42
N LYS A 155 -17.11 15.57 -0.13
CA LYS A 155 -18.09 16.65 -0.40
C LYS A 155 -17.80 17.89 0.45
N ALA A 156 -17.57 17.72 1.74
CA ALA A 156 -17.26 18.84 2.64
C ALA A 156 -15.96 19.56 2.23
N SER A 157 -14.94 18.80 1.79
CA SER A 157 -13.69 19.37 1.29
C SER A 157 -13.90 20.16 0.01
N ALA A 158 -14.70 19.66 -0.94
CA ALA A 158 -15.02 20.39 -2.16
C ALA A 158 -15.78 21.69 -1.86
N ASP A 159 -16.81 21.62 -1.00
CA ASP A 159 -17.58 22.79 -0.57
C ASP A 159 -16.67 23.83 0.11
N HIS A 160 -15.74 23.37 0.96
CA HIS A 160 -14.76 24.24 1.60
C HIS A 160 -13.81 24.89 0.57
N SER A 161 -13.23 24.13 -0.35
CA SER A 161 -12.36 24.67 -1.41
C SER A 161 -13.08 25.71 -2.26
N PHE A 162 -14.35 25.49 -2.61
CA PHE A 162 -15.13 26.49 -3.35
C PHE A 162 -15.40 27.75 -2.53
N SER A 163 -15.69 27.62 -1.24
CA SER A 163 -15.90 28.77 -0.35
C SER A 163 -14.62 29.58 -0.11
N ASN A 164 -13.46 28.92 -0.09
CA ASN A 164 -12.17 29.55 0.21
C ASN A 164 -11.44 30.06 -1.05
N ARG A 165 -11.89 29.66 -2.24
CA ARG A 165 -11.26 29.97 -3.53
C ARG A 165 -10.94 31.46 -3.72
N GLU A 166 -11.89 32.35 -3.44
CA GLU A 166 -11.67 33.80 -3.62
C GLU A 166 -10.60 34.34 -2.66
N ALA A 167 -10.54 33.82 -1.43
CA ALA A 167 -9.53 34.21 -0.46
C ALA A 167 -8.14 33.70 -0.84
N GLU A 168 -8.04 32.46 -1.32
CA GLU A 168 -6.78 31.88 -1.81
C GLU A 168 -6.28 32.57 -3.08
N HIS A 169 -7.17 32.88 -4.03
CA HIS A 169 -6.82 33.65 -5.23
C HIS A 169 -6.27 35.04 -4.86
N LYS A 170 -6.94 35.73 -3.94
CA LYS A 170 -6.48 37.03 -3.45
C LYS A 170 -5.14 36.94 -2.73
N TYR A 171 -4.93 35.88 -1.94
CA TYR A 171 -3.64 35.63 -1.31
C TYR A 171 -2.53 35.41 -2.36
N TYR A 172 -2.82 34.64 -3.40
CA TYR A 172 -1.88 34.42 -4.50
C TYR A 172 -1.51 35.73 -5.22
N GLU A 173 -2.50 36.56 -5.57
CA GLU A 173 -2.28 37.88 -6.21
C GLU A 173 -1.40 38.80 -5.34
N VAL A 174 -1.61 38.82 -4.03
CA VAL A 174 -0.90 39.73 -3.13
C VAL A 174 0.50 39.24 -2.76
N VAL A 175 0.67 37.92 -2.61
CA VAL A 175 1.87 37.33 -1.98
C VAL A 175 2.72 36.51 -2.96
N CYS A 176 2.10 35.81 -3.90
CA CYS A 176 2.79 34.81 -4.74
C CYS A 176 3.03 35.26 -6.19
N GLU A 177 2.27 36.24 -6.69
CA GLU A 177 2.31 36.64 -8.10
C GLU A 177 3.69 37.15 -8.55
N GLU A 178 4.43 37.85 -7.68
CA GLU A 178 5.76 38.39 -8.01
C GLU A 178 6.78 37.27 -8.32
N GLU A 179 6.69 36.13 -7.65
CA GLU A 179 7.62 35.00 -7.79
C GLU A 179 7.17 34.00 -8.87
N TYR A 180 5.87 33.69 -8.91
CA TYR A 180 5.33 32.60 -9.74
C TYR A 180 4.60 33.09 -11.00
N GLY A 181 4.43 34.40 -11.18
CA GLY A 181 3.70 35.00 -12.29
C GLY A 181 2.18 34.96 -12.12
N PRO A 182 1.43 35.61 -13.02
CA PRO A 182 -0.02 35.73 -12.94
C PRO A 182 -0.70 34.37 -13.11
N MET A 183 -1.84 34.18 -12.42
CA MET A 183 -2.64 32.97 -12.57
C MET A 183 -3.13 32.80 -14.03
N PRO A 184 -3.14 31.57 -14.58
CA PRO A 184 -3.70 31.32 -15.90
C PRO A 184 -5.19 31.65 -15.91
N THR A 185 -5.64 32.47 -16.86
CA THR A 185 -7.07 32.66 -17.11
C THR A 185 -7.65 31.42 -17.83
N PRO A 186 -8.86 30.97 -17.48
CA PRO A 186 -9.51 29.82 -18.10
C PRO A 186 -9.76 29.99 -19.60
#